data_AF-A0A833LY97-F1
#
_entry.id   AF-A0A833LY97-F1
#
_cell.length_a   1.000
_cell.length_b   1.000
_cell.length_c   1.000
_cell.angle_alpha   90.00
_cell.angle_beta   90.00
_cell.angle_gamma   90.00
#
_symmetry.space_group_name_H-M   'P 1'
#
loop_
_entity.id
_entity.type
_entity.pdbx_description
1 polymer ?
#
loop_
_entity_poly.entity_id
_entity_poly.type
_entity_poly.pdbx_seq_one_letter_code
_entity_poly.pdbx_strand_id
1 'polypeptide(L)'
;MIEVAGQHFKDEDELYSEVYDQMAGGWLWIEKNDIDPRQGVQYAMLSVQGTPIGEKMVDIITDMLLDSNIEVRSRAFDILNMESAIFNKDRLVEIFHLHSDLIVGQSSPLEASTSGLDFETILLRGIARHLTKDDTELLDVLKQRTADPEIGDYMIGSVIRIDLDWVLERDIAFVTRFPYVAFGILRQIPDDEAKLQLLRKYKGISEEVRLAMLEQFMGGYHEWTETDKQMKTILEEPNP
;
A
#
# COMPACT_ATOMS: atom_id res chain seq x y z
N MET A 1 27.36 -7.19 19.29
CA MET A 1 27.53 -7.91 18.02
C MET A 1 26.15 -8.24 17.49
N ILE A 2 25.84 -7.66 16.34
CA ILE A 2 24.58 -7.77 15.62
C ILE A 2 24.87 -8.59 14.35
N GLU A 3 23.98 -9.51 13.98
CA GLU A 3 24.09 -10.27 12.73
C GLU A 3 22.86 -10.03 11.86
N VAL A 4 23.07 -9.64 10.60
CA VAL A 4 22.02 -9.40 9.60
C VAL A 4 22.45 -10.06 8.30
N ALA A 5 21.63 -10.97 7.76
CA ALA A 5 21.93 -11.66 6.50
C ALA A 5 23.38 -12.23 6.40
N GLY A 6 23.92 -12.74 7.51
CA GLY A 6 25.28 -13.29 7.59
C GLY A 6 26.42 -12.26 7.71
N GLN A 7 26.11 -10.96 7.82
CA GLN A 7 27.08 -9.90 8.12
C GLN A 7 27.08 -9.58 9.62
N HIS A 8 28.26 -9.30 10.17
CA HIS A 8 28.43 -8.99 11.59
C HIS A 8 28.79 -7.52 11.82
N PHE A 9 28.02 -6.87 12.69
CA PHE A 9 28.22 -5.49 13.11
C PHE A 9 28.60 -5.47 14.60
N LYS A 10 29.52 -4.60 14.97
CA LYS A 10 29.98 -4.42 16.35
C LYS A 10 28.85 -3.83 17.20
N ASP A 11 28.21 -2.79 16.69
CA ASP A 11 27.18 -1.98 17.35
C ASP A 11 26.15 -1.42 16.34
N GLU A 12 25.26 -0.58 16.85
CA GLU A 12 24.17 0.04 16.08
C GLU A 12 24.66 1.13 15.14
N ASP A 13 25.72 1.86 15.50
CA ASP A 13 26.30 2.91 14.65
C ASP A 13 26.92 2.30 13.39
N GLU A 14 27.58 1.13 13.52
CA GLU A 14 28.12 0.40 12.36
C GLU A 14 27.00 -0.16 11.47
N LEU A 15 25.91 -0.66 12.06
CA LEU A 15 24.72 -1.08 11.30
C LEU A 15 24.07 0.10 10.56
N TYR A 16 23.87 1.24 11.25
CA TYR A 16 23.31 2.45 10.65
C TYR A 16 24.18 2.92 9.48
N SER A 17 25.50 3.03 9.70
CA SER A 17 26.44 3.51 8.69
C SER A 17 26.42 2.63 7.45
N GLU A 18 26.39 1.30 7.62
CA GLU A 18 26.31 0.37 6.50
C GLU A 18 24.99 0.52 5.73
N VAL A 19 23.84 0.55 6.43
CA VAL A 19 22.53 0.73 5.78
C VAL A 19 22.49 2.05 5.02
N TYR A 20 23.00 3.12 5.62
CA TYR A 20 23.07 4.44 4.99
C TYR A 20 23.95 4.40 3.73
N ASP A 21 25.17 3.88 3.83
CA ASP A 21 26.13 3.82 2.72
C ASP A 21 25.57 2.97 1.57
N GLN A 22 24.89 1.87 1.87
CA GLN A 22 24.26 1.05 0.85
C GLN A 22 23.04 1.74 0.21
N MET A 23 22.21 2.46 0.99
CA MET A 23 21.12 3.27 0.43
C MET A 23 21.66 4.40 -0.46
N ALA A 24 22.67 5.12 0.00
CA ALA A 24 23.30 6.21 -0.74
C ALA A 24 24.01 5.69 -2.01
N GLY A 25 24.64 4.53 -1.92
CA GLY A 25 25.30 3.87 -3.06
C GLY A 25 24.31 3.27 -4.05
N GLY A 26 23.08 2.97 -3.62
CA GLY A 26 22.04 2.34 -4.43
C GLY A 26 22.06 0.82 -4.46
N TRP A 27 22.70 0.19 -3.46
CA TRP A 27 22.92 -1.25 -3.40
C TRP A 27 22.45 -1.90 -2.09
N LEU A 28 21.38 -1.37 -1.48
CA LEU A 28 20.87 -1.87 -0.20
C LEU A 28 20.63 -3.39 -0.24
N TRP A 29 21.48 -4.12 0.48
CA TRP A 29 21.54 -5.57 0.63
C TRP A 29 21.54 -6.34 -0.68
N ILE A 30 22.13 -5.77 -1.74
CA ILE A 30 22.36 -6.44 -3.02
C ILE A 30 23.51 -7.43 -2.83
N GLU A 31 23.22 -8.74 -2.88
CA GLU A 31 24.30 -9.68 -3.19
C GLU A 31 24.82 -9.34 -4.58
N LYS A 32 26.12 -9.50 -4.82
CA LYS A 32 26.83 -9.13 -6.07
C LYS A 32 26.17 -9.64 -7.39
N ASN A 33 25.16 -10.51 -7.30
CA ASN A 33 24.42 -11.11 -8.41
C ASN A 33 22.90 -10.84 -8.39
N ASP A 34 22.36 -10.03 -7.47
CA ASP A 34 20.92 -9.72 -7.47
C ASP A 34 20.58 -8.79 -8.63
N ILE A 35 19.61 -9.22 -9.44
CA ILE A 35 19.11 -8.48 -10.60
C ILE A 35 18.19 -7.33 -10.14
N ASP A 36 17.62 -7.43 -8.92
CA ASP A 36 16.70 -6.46 -8.35
C ASP A 36 17.08 -6.15 -6.88
N PRO A 37 17.43 -4.88 -6.54
CA PRO A 37 17.69 -4.44 -5.17
C PRO A 37 16.62 -4.83 -4.14
N ARG A 38 15.38 -5.01 -4.59
CA ARG A 38 14.22 -5.29 -3.73
C ARG A 38 14.29 -6.65 -3.08
N GLN A 39 14.80 -7.66 -3.80
CA GLN A 39 14.92 -9.01 -3.26
C GLN A 39 15.89 -9.03 -2.07
N GLY A 40 17.02 -8.34 -2.20
CA GLY A 40 18.01 -8.20 -1.14
C GLY A 40 17.42 -7.59 0.15
N VAL A 41 16.70 -6.48 0.03
CA VAL A 41 16.02 -5.86 1.18
C VAL A 41 14.99 -6.77 1.80
N GLN A 42 14.16 -7.43 0.98
CA GLN A 42 13.15 -8.34 1.48
C GLN A 42 13.78 -9.52 2.23
N TYR A 43 14.84 -10.13 1.70
CA TYR A 43 15.58 -11.19 2.39
C TYR A 43 16.23 -10.70 3.68
N ALA A 44 16.82 -9.51 3.68
CA ALA A 44 17.40 -8.92 4.87
C ALA A 44 16.33 -8.74 5.96
N MET A 45 15.19 -8.12 5.64
CA MET A 45 14.10 -7.91 6.60
C MET A 45 13.49 -9.23 7.08
N LEU A 46 13.32 -10.22 6.20
CA LEU A 46 12.85 -11.55 6.57
C LEU A 46 13.83 -12.27 7.52
N SER A 47 15.14 -12.11 7.31
CA SER A 47 16.17 -12.78 8.12
C SER A 47 16.21 -12.30 9.58
N VAL A 48 15.74 -11.07 9.83
CA VAL A 48 15.73 -10.45 11.16
C VAL A 48 14.32 -10.26 11.72
N GLN A 49 13.29 -10.72 11.02
CA GLN A 49 11.90 -10.50 11.40
C GLN A 49 11.58 -11.08 12.78
N GLY A 50 10.94 -10.28 13.63
CA GLY A 50 10.57 -10.69 14.99
C GLY A 50 11.76 -10.76 15.97
N THR A 51 12.91 -10.21 15.60
CA THR A 51 14.08 -10.09 16.47
C THR A 51 14.31 -8.63 16.88
N PRO A 52 15.01 -8.35 17.99
CA PRO A 52 15.41 -6.99 18.36
C PRO A 52 16.28 -6.29 17.30
N ILE A 53 16.93 -7.06 16.43
CA ILE A 53 17.74 -6.51 15.32
C ILE A 53 16.81 -6.01 14.21
N GLY A 54 15.72 -6.73 13.93
CA GLY A 54 14.71 -6.30 12.97
C GLY A 54 14.03 -5.01 13.37
N GLU A 55 13.68 -4.86 14.65
CA GLU A 55 13.13 -3.61 15.19
C GLU A 55 14.07 -2.42 14.94
N LYS A 56 15.37 -2.59 15.22
CA LYS A 56 16.38 -1.56 14.97
C LYS A 56 16.54 -1.22 13.50
N MET A 57 16.52 -2.23 12.61
CA MET A 57 16.57 -1.98 11.17
C MET A 57 15.37 -1.17 10.70
N VAL A 58 14.17 -1.47 11.22
CA VAL A 58 12.98 -0.68 10.91
C VAL A 58 13.12 0.76 11.41
N ASP A 59 13.63 0.97 12.63
CA ASP A 59 13.86 2.31 13.17
C ASP A 59 14.84 3.11 12.29
N ILE A 60 15.97 2.51 11.91
CA ILE A 60 16.97 3.12 11.02
C ILE A 60 16.34 3.53 9.68
N ILE A 61 15.56 2.63 9.05
CA ILE A 61 14.91 2.92 7.77
C ILE A 61 13.82 4.00 7.95
N THR A 62 13.13 4.02 9.09
CA THR A 62 12.13 5.04 9.42
C THR A 62 12.77 6.42 9.53
N ASP A 63 13.93 6.53 10.20
CA ASP A 63 14.69 7.78 10.29
C ASP A 63 15.17 8.25 8.91
N MET A 64 15.52 7.32 8.02
CA MET A 64 15.94 7.63 6.64
C MET A 64 14.81 8.19 5.75
N LEU A 65 13.54 8.06 6.15
CA LEU A 65 12.44 8.78 5.47
C LEU A 65 12.59 10.30 5.56
N LEU A 66 13.35 10.79 6.55
CA LEU A 66 13.61 12.21 6.79
C LEU A 66 15.02 12.64 6.35
N ASP A 67 15.77 11.76 5.68
CA ASP A 67 17.16 12.03 5.32
C ASP A 67 17.30 13.29 4.45
N SER A 68 18.38 14.05 4.57
CA SER A 68 18.60 15.23 3.72
C SER A 68 18.86 14.86 2.25
N ASN A 69 19.45 13.69 2.00
CA ASN A 69 19.69 13.14 0.68
C ASN A 69 18.40 12.52 0.12
N ILE A 70 17.88 13.13 -0.95
CA ILE A 70 16.64 12.67 -1.60
C ILE A 70 16.75 11.24 -2.12
N GLU A 71 17.94 10.78 -2.53
CA GLU A 71 18.12 9.43 -3.01
C GLU A 71 18.04 8.37 -1.88
N VAL A 72 18.46 8.73 -0.67
CA VAL A 72 18.31 7.89 0.53
C VAL A 72 16.84 7.86 0.94
N ARG A 73 16.18 9.04 1.03
CA ARG A 73 14.74 9.12 1.31
C ARG A 73 13.92 8.30 0.34
N SER A 74 14.18 8.43 -0.96
CA SER A 74 13.48 7.69 -2.00
C SER A 74 13.50 6.19 -1.78
N ARG A 75 14.65 5.64 -1.38
CA ARG A 75 14.79 4.21 -1.13
C ARG A 75 14.08 3.80 0.15
N ALA A 76 14.16 4.61 1.21
CA ALA A 76 13.37 4.38 2.42
C ALA A 76 11.86 4.36 2.11
N PHE A 77 11.37 5.26 1.24
CA PHE A 77 9.99 5.27 0.77
C PHE A 77 9.64 4.05 -0.11
N ASP A 78 10.54 3.58 -0.97
CA ASP A 78 10.33 2.33 -1.71
C ASP A 78 10.17 1.14 -0.75
N ILE A 79 10.95 1.08 0.33
CA ILE A 79 10.83 0.03 1.36
C ILE A 79 9.50 0.16 2.10
N LEU A 80 9.11 1.37 2.52
CA LEU A 80 7.81 1.62 3.16
C LEU A 80 6.65 1.17 2.25
N ASN A 81 6.73 1.44 0.95
CA ASN A 81 5.72 1.01 -0.01
C ASN A 81 5.61 -0.52 -0.13
N MET A 82 6.74 -1.23 -0.09
CA MET A 82 6.78 -2.69 -0.21
C MET A 82 6.40 -3.41 1.10
N GLU A 83 6.94 -2.94 2.23
CA GLU A 83 6.92 -3.64 3.52
C GLU A 83 6.24 -2.83 4.63
N SER A 84 5.29 -1.96 4.30
CA SER A 84 4.53 -1.10 5.24
C SER A 84 4.07 -1.74 6.56
N ALA A 85 3.82 -3.05 6.59
CA ALA A 85 3.35 -3.77 7.77
C ALA A 85 4.37 -3.83 8.93
N ILE A 86 5.67 -3.64 8.65
CA ILE A 86 6.71 -3.72 9.69
C ILE A 86 6.98 -2.38 10.36
N PHE A 87 6.51 -1.27 9.77
CA PHE A 87 6.76 0.08 10.26
C PHE A 87 5.84 0.43 11.44
N ASN A 88 6.36 1.23 12.38
CA ASN A 88 5.59 1.73 13.51
C ASN A 88 4.62 2.84 13.08
N LYS A 89 3.31 2.62 13.28
CA LYS A 89 2.25 3.59 12.94
C LYS A 89 2.51 4.98 13.53
N ASP A 90 2.80 5.07 14.81
CA ASP A 90 2.91 6.34 15.53
C ASP A 90 4.08 7.18 14.99
N ARG A 91 5.19 6.53 14.63
CA ARG A 91 6.32 7.19 13.95
C ARG A 91 5.96 7.69 12.54
N LEU A 92 5.24 6.89 11.75
CA LEU A 92 4.80 7.35 10.42
C LEU A 92 3.85 8.54 10.52
N VAL A 93 2.97 8.56 11.52
CA VAL A 93 2.05 9.67 11.81
C VAL A 93 2.82 10.92 12.26
N GLU A 94 3.81 10.76 13.15
CA GLU A 94 4.73 11.83 13.54
C GLU A 94 5.41 12.45 12.31
N ILE A 95 5.97 11.61 11.43
CA ILE A 95 6.59 12.03 10.18
C ILE A 95 5.61 12.81 9.30
N PHE A 96 4.40 12.30 9.12
CA PHE A 96 3.36 12.93 8.30
C PHE A 96 3.00 14.33 8.79
N HIS A 97 2.89 14.53 10.10
CA HIS A 97 2.50 15.83 10.68
C HIS A 97 3.65 16.83 10.83
N LEU A 98 4.86 16.36 11.18
CA LEU A 98 5.98 17.24 11.53
C LEU A 98 6.90 17.58 10.36
N HIS A 99 6.89 16.76 9.30
CA HIS A 99 7.87 16.86 8.20
C HIS A 99 7.21 16.95 6.83
N SER A 100 6.04 17.61 6.75
CA SER A 100 5.31 17.78 5.49
C SER A 100 6.13 18.46 4.39
N ASP A 101 7.10 19.30 4.75
CA ASP A 101 8.00 20.01 3.83
C ASP A 101 8.93 19.07 3.04
N LEU A 102 9.27 17.91 3.60
CA LEU A 102 10.11 16.89 2.96
C LEU A 102 9.31 15.88 2.13
N ILE A 103 7.98 15.93 2.20
CA ILE A 103 7.08 14.85 1.77
C ILE A 103 6.06 15.34 0.75
N VAL A 104 5.35 16.42 1.05
CA VAL A 104 4.24 16.92 0.22
C VAL A 104 4.79 17.52 -1.08
N GLY A 105 4.26 17.03 -2.21
CA GLY A 105 4.69 17.45 -3.54
C GLY A 105 6.11 16.98 -3.93
N GLN A 106 6.69 16.08 -3.14
CA GLN A 106 7.99 15.46 -3.42
C GLN A 106 7.78 14.07 -4.01
N SER A 107 8.54 13.74 -5.04
CA SER A 107 8.52 12.42 -5.68
C SER A 107 9.93 11.87 -5.77
N SER A 108 10.02 10.55 -5.90
CA SER A 108 11.31 9.90 -6.08
C SER A 108 11.96 10.34 -7.40
N PRO A 109 13.22 10.82 -7.39
CA PRO A 109 13.95 11.10 -8.63
C PRO A 109 14.51 9.82 -9.27
N LEU A 110 14.33 8.66 -8.63
CA LEU A 110 14.79 7.38 -9.15
C LEU A 110 13.87 6.94 -10.30
N GLU A 111 14.40 6.89 -11.52
CA GLU A 111 13.67 6.44 -12.73
C GLU A 111 13.08 5.02 -12.57
N ALA A 112 13.66 4.21 -11.69
CA ALA A 112 13.22 2.85 -11.37
C ALA A 112 12.27 2.76 -10.16
N SER A 113 11.78 3.89 -9.62
CA SER A 113 10.81 3.86 -8.51
C SER A 113 9.55 3.10 -8.97
N THR A 114 9.14 2.14 -8.16
CA THR A 114 8.10 1.16 -8.55
C THR A 114 6.73 1.75 -8.72
N SER A 115 6.47 2.82 -7.99
CA SER A 115 5.12 3.24 -7.69
C SER A 115 4.69 4.40 -8.60
N GLY A 116 5.63 5.22 -9.06
CA GLY A 116 5.30 6.52 -9.66
C GLY A 116 4.52 7.43 -8.71
N LEU A 117 4.45 7.07 -7.42
CA LEU A 117 3.70 7.79 -6.40
C LEU A 117 4.63 8.80 -5.70
N ASP A 118 4.05 9.92 -5.32
CA ASP A 118 4.71 10.86 -4.41
C ASP A 118 4.88 10.25 -3.01
N PHE A 119 5.77 10.87 -2.23
CA PHE A 119 6.09 10.42 -0.87
C PHE A 119 4.88 10.52 0.07
N GLU A 120 4.02 11.52 -0.10
CA GLU A 120 2.82 11.68 0.71
C GLU A 120 1.89 10.46 0.55
N THR A 121 1.65 10.05 -0.68
CA THR A 121 0.79 8.93 -1.03
C THR A 121 1.36 7.62 -0.49
N ILE A 122 2.67 7.41 -0.60
CA ILE A 122 3.32 6.23 -0.03
C ILE A 122 3.18 6.23 1.50
N LEU A 123 3.40 7.38 2.15
CA LEU A 123 3.28 7.50 3.61
C LEU A 123 1.86 7.23 4.08
N LEU A 124 0.86 7.84 3.45
CA LEU A 124 -0.55 7.64 3.77
C LEU A 124 -0.97 6.18 3.59
N ARG A 125 -0.49 5.51 2.53
CA ARG A 125 -0.72 4.06 2.35
C ARG A 125 -0.05 3.23 3.44
N GLY A 126 1.16 3.61 3.87
CA GLY A 126 1.87 3.01 4.98
C GLY A 126 1.08 3.14 6.30
N ILE A 127 0.66 4.35 6.64
CA ILE A 127 -0.18 4.63 7.82
C ILE A 127 -1.48 3.84 7.76
N ALA A 128 -2.16 3.89 6.61
CA ALA A 128 -3.46 3.26 6.41
C ALA A 128 -3.46 1.76 6.70
N ARG A 129 -2.33 1.06 6.55
CA ARG A 129 -2.18 -0.37 6.88
C ARG A 129 -2.46 -0.71 8.33
N HIS A 130 -2.27 0.26 9.22
CA HIS A 130 -2.38 0.10 10.67
C HIS A 130 -3.61 0.81 11.26
N LEU A 131 -4.37 1.54 10.46
CA LEU A 131 -5.54 2.27 10.93
C LEU A 131 -6.72 1.35 11.22
N THR A 132 -7.48 1.78 12.22
CA THR A 132 -8.77 1.21 12.64
C THR A 132 -9.87 2.28 12.51
N LYS A 133 -11.13 1.90 12.74
CA LYS A 133 -12.25 2.86 12.76
C LYS A 133 -12.11 3.93 13.86
N ASP A 134 -11.33 3.65 14.90
CA ASP A 134 -11.15 4.56 16.03
C ASP A 134 -10.12 5.67 15.74
N ASP A 135 -9.27 5.50 14.72
CA ASP A 135 -8.29 6.50 14.27
C ASP A 135 -8.96 7.60 13.41
N THR A 136 -9.99 8.25 13.97
CA THR A 136 -10.93 9.12 13.25
C THR A 136 -10.29 10.26 12.45
N GLU A 137 -9.30 10.96 13.00
CA GLU A 137 -8.63 12.08 12.32
C GLU A 137 -7.89 11.64 11.05
N LEU A 138 -7.08 10.59 11.14
CA LEU A 138 -6.34 10.06 10.00
C LEU A 138 -7.26 9.40 8.98
N LEU A 139 -8.33 8.74 9.46
CA LEU A 139 -9.35 8.19 8.58
C LEU A 139 -10.07 9.30 7.79
N ASP A 140 -10.34 10.44 8.40
CA ASP A 140 -10.93 11.59 7.71
C ASP A 140 -9.98 12.19 6.67
N VAL A 141 -8.66 12.22 6.95
CA VAL A 141 -7.65 12.58 5.93
C VAL A 141 -7.72 11.62 4.74
N LEU A 142 -7.74 10.30 4.97
CA LEU A 142 -7.87 9.32 3.88
C LEU A 142 -9.18 9.51 3.09
N LYS A 143 -10.30 9.71 3.78
CA LYS A 143 -11.61 9.96 3.16
C LYS A 143 -11.58 11.19 2.28
N GLN A 144 -10.98 12.29 2.72
CA GLN A 144 -10.83 13.51 1.91
C GLN A 144 -9.97 13.25 0.67
N ARG A 145 -8.87 12.50 0.82
CA ARG A 145 -7.99 12.16 -0.31
C ARG A 145 -8.64 11.25 -1.35
N THR A 146 -9.73 10.53 -1.04
CA THR A 146 -10.49 9.77 -2.07
C THR A 146 -11.09 10.66 -3.17
N ALA A 147 -11.23 11.97 -2.93
CA ALA A 147 -11.69 12.92 -3.94
C ALA A 147 -10.61 13.25 -4.97
N ASP A 148 -9.32 13.03 -4.66
CA ASP A 148 -8.19 13.36 -5.50
C ASP A 148 -8.15 12.50 -6.79
N PRO A 149 -8.01 13.10 -7.98
CA PRO A 149 -7.93 12.35 -9.25
C PRO A 149 -6.65 11.57 -9.46
N GLU A 150 -5.55 11.94 -8.81
CA GLU A 150 -4.26 11.28 -9.00
C GLU A 150 -4.07 10.13 -8.02
N ILE A 151 -4.59 10.27 -6.79
CA ILE A 151 -4.28 9.33 -5.70
C ILE A 151 -5.52 8.73 -5.01
N GLY A 152 -6.72 9.18 -5.38
CA GLY A 152 -7.95 8.85 -4.66
C GLY A 152 -8.30 7.37 -4.68
N ASP A 153 -7.85 6.64 -5.69
CA ASP A 153 -8.04 5.21 -5.81
C ASP A 153 -7.18 4.37 -4.85
N TYR A 154 -5.96 4.81 -4.56
CA TYR A 154 -5.13 4.20 -3.51
C TYR A 154 -5.75 4.38 -2.13
N MET A 155 -6.38 5.55 -1.91
CA MET A 155 -7.00 5.89 -0.63
C MET A 155 -8.30 5.14 -0.43
N ILE A 156 -9.17 5.04 -1.44
CA ILE A 156 -10.44 4.34 -1.30
C ILE A 156 -10.23 2.85 -0.99
N GLY A 157 -9.21 2.21 -1.57
CA GLY A 157 -8.87 0.82 -1.22
C GLY A 157 -8.56 0.63 0.28
N SER A 158 -7.93 1.63 0.89
CA SER A 158 -7.68 1.64 2.34
C SER A 158 -8.96 1.88 3.14
N VAL A 159 -9.77 2.85 2.72
CA VAL A 159 -11.04 3.19 3.40
C VAL A 159 -12.05 2.03 3.32
N ILE A 160 -12.11 1.28 2.21
CA ILE A 160 -12.95 0.07 2.08
C ILE A 160 -12.71 -0.93 3.22
N ARG A 161 -11.43 -1.16 3.57
CA ARG A 161 -11.05 -2.09 4.63
C ARG A 161 -11.37 -1.56 6.03
N ILE A 162 -11.26 -0.25 6.23
CA ILE A 162 -11.39 0.38 7.55
C ILE A 162 -12.85 0.71 7.84
N ASP A 163 -13.56 1.35 6.90
CA ASP A 163 -14.89 1.91 7.08
C ASP A 163 -15.81 1.66 5.88
N LEU A 164 -16.17 0.38 5.70
CA LEU A 164 -17.03 -0.09 4.61
C LEU A 164 -18.39 0.63 4.56
N ASP A 165 -18.99 0.95 5.71
CA ASP A 165 -20.30 1.60 5.78
C ASP A 165 -20.29 2.97 5.09
N TRP A 166 -19.26 3.78 5.37
CA TRP A 166 -19.06 5.08 4.72
C TRP A 166 -18.87 4.96 3.20
N VAL A 167 -18.19 3.89 2.75
CA VAL A 167 -18.02 3.60 1.32
C VAL A 167 -19.34 3.19 0.68
N LEU A 168 -20.13 2.35 1.35
CA LEU A 168 -21.42 1.87 0.84
C LEU A 168 -22.46 3.00 0.68
N GLU A 169 -22.41 4.03 1.53
CA GLU A 169 -23.22 5.25 1.37
C GLU A 169 -22.92 6.02 0.07
N ARG A 170 -21.75 5.80 -0.54
CA ARG A 170 -21.22 6.54 -1.70
C ARG A 170 -20.82 5.63 -2.86
N ASP A 171 -21.20 4.37 -2.78
CA ASP A 171 -20.69 3.28 -3.62
C ASP A 171 -20.83 3.55 -5.13
N ILE A 172 -21.98 4.04 -5.58
CA ILE A 172 -22.22 4.36 -6.99
C ILE A 172 -21.21 5.40 -7.50
N ALA A 173 -20.92 6.43 -6.72
CA ALA A 173 -19.98 7.48 -7.13
C ALA A 173 -18.56 6.92 -7.27
N PHE A 174 -18.14 6.07 -6.32
CA PHE A 174 -16.83 5.43 -6.37
C PHE A 174 -16.70 4.43 -7.52
N VAL A 175 -17.68 3.54 -7.70
CA VAL A 175 -17.65 2.53 -8.76
C VAL A 175 -17.76 3.16 -10.15
N THR A 176 -18.51 4.26 -10.29
CA THR A 176 -18.56 5.00 -11.57
C THR A 176 -17.20 5.60 -11.92
N ARG A 177 -16.48 6.12 -10.92
CA ARG A 177 -15.16 6.75 -11.11
C ARG A 177 -14.03 5.73 -11.25
N PHE A 178 -14.09 4.65 -10.46
CA PHE A 178 -13.06 3.63 -10.32
C PHE A 178 -13.72 2.24 -10.33
N PRO A 179 -14.05 1.65 -11.50
CA PRO A 179 -14.84 0.42 -11.56
C PRO A 179 -14.26 -0.78 -10.79
N TYR A 180 -12.93 -0.89 -10.68
CA TYR A 180 -12.26 -1.92 -9.89
C TYR A 180 -12.55 -1.85 -8.38
N VAL A 181 -12.96 -0.69 -7.86
CA VAL A 181 -13.37 -0.52 -6.46
C VAL A 181 -14.57 -1.40 -6.12
N ALA A 182 -15.44 -1.70 -7.09
CA ALA A 182 -16.57 -2.61 -6.88
C ALA A 182 -16.12 -3.96 -6.32
N PHE A 183 -15.02 -4.51 -6.85
CA PHE A 183 -14.47 -5.78 -6.40
C PHE A 183 -13.93 -5.69 -4.96
N GLY A 184 -13.25 -4.57 -4.64
CA GLY A 184 -12.78 -4.29 -3.28
C GLY A 184 -13.94 -4.27 -2.27
N ILE A 185 -15.04 -3.58 -2.60
CA ILE A 185 -16.25 -3.53 -1.77
C ILE A 185 -16.86 -4.92 -1.60
N LEU A 186 -17.10 -5.65 -2.71
CA LEU A 186 -17.74 -6.97 -2.69
C LEU A 186 -16.95 -7.97 -1.84
N ARG A 187 -15.62 -7.93 -1.87
CA ARG A 187 -14.77 -8.82 -1.05
C ARG A 187 -14.89 -8.58 0.45
N GLN A 188 -15.23 -7.37 0.88
CA GLN A 188 -15.39 -7.06 2.31
C GLN A 188 -16.77 -7.45 2.85
N ILE A 189 -17.74 -7.77 1.97
CA ILE A 189 -19.08 -8.18 2.39
C ILE A 189 -19.06 -9.69 2.68
N PRO A 190 -19.30 -10.14 3.91
CA PRO A 190 -19.30 -11.57 4.21
C PRO A 190 -20.53 -12.30 3.65
N ASP A 191 -21.67 -11.62 3.56
CA ASP A 191 -22.94 -12.20 3.14
C ASP A 191 -23.05 -12.26 1.61
N ASP A 192 -23.21 -13.47 1.06
CA ASP A 192 -23.23 -13.69 -0.38
C ASP A 192 -24.48 -13.13 -1.05
N GLU A 193 -25.63 -13.13 -0.40
CA GLU A 193 -26.85 -12.54 -0.96
C GLU A 193 -26.71 -11.01 -1.08
N ALA A 194 -26.16 -10.36 -0.05
CA ALA A 194 -25.85 -8.94 -0.07
C ALA A 194 -24.84 -8.59 -1.18
N LYS A 195 -23.80 -9.43 -1.40
CA LYS A 195 -22.89 -9.27 -2.55
C LYS A 195 -23.65 -9.29 -3.88
N LEU A 196 -24.51 -10.29 -4.09
CA LEU A 196 -25.25 -10.44 -5.34
C LEU A 196 -26.24 -9.29 -5.57
N GLN A 197 -26.90 -8.80 -4.51
CA GLN A 197 -27.77 -7.62 -4.60
C GLN A 197 -26.99 -6.36 -4.98
N LEU A 198 -25.83 -6.15 -4.35
CA LEU A 198 -24.97 -5.01 -4.64
C LEU A 198 -24.39 -5.08 -6.06
N LEU A 199 -23.99 -6.27 -6.52
CA LEU A 199 -23.53 -6.48 -7.89
C LEU A 199 -24.62 -6.16 -8.93
N ARG A 200 -25.86 -6.58 -8.69
CA ARG A 200 -27.01 -6.25 -9.55
C ARG A 200 -27.24 -4.74 -9.60
N LYS A 201 -27.08 -4.04 -8.47
CA LYS A 201 -27.11 -2.57 -8.41
C LYS A 201 -26.01 -1.96 -9.29
N TYR A 202 -24.77 -2.45 -9.19
CA TYR A 202 -23.64 -1.92 -9.98
C TYR A 202 -23.73 -2.20 -11.47
N LYS A 203 -24.19 -3.39 -11.85
CA LYS A 203 -24.46 -3.75 -13.25
C LYS A 203 -25.33 -2.70 -13.96
N GLY A 204 -26.33 -2.18 -13.25
CA GLY A 204 -27.26 -1.17 -13.78
C GLY A 204 -26.69 0.25 -13.93
N ILE A 205 -25.42 0.52 -13.56
CA ILE A 205 -24.82 1.86 -13.65
C ILE A 205 -24.55 2.24 -15.11
N SER A 206 -23.70 1.46 -15.79
CA SER A 206 -23.36 1.65 -17.20
C SER A 206 -22.75 0.37 -17.78
N GLU A 207 -22.75 0.25 -19.10
CA GLU A 207 -22.10 -0.87 -19.78
C GLU A 207 -20.58 -0.88 -19.55
N GLU A 208 -19.94 0.29 -19.54
CA GLU A 208 -18.51 0.46 -19.28
C GLU A 208 -18.12 -0.06 -17.90
N VAL A 209 -18.86 0.34 -16.86
CA VAL A 209 -18.64 -0.12 -15.48
C VAL A 209 -18.83 -1.63 -15.38
N ARG A 210 -19.88 -2.19 -16.02
CA ARG A 210 -20.12 -3.63 -16.08
C ARG A 210 -18.96 -4.40 -16.71
N LEU A 211 -18.46 -3.93 -17.87
CA LEU A 211 -17.36 -4.56 -18.58
C LEU A 211 -16.04 -4.49 -17.79
N ALA A 212 -15.75 -3.34 -17.17
CA ALA A 212 -14.57 -3.19 -16.32
C ALA A 212 -14.63 -4.09 -15.07
N MET A 213 -15.80 -4.24 -14.46
CA MET A 213 -15.99 -5.23 -13.39
C MET A 213 -15.75 -6.65 -13.89
N LEU A 214 -16.31 -7.02 -15.05
CA LEU A 214 -16.14 -8.36 -15.63
C LEU A 214 -14.66 -8.67 -15.90
N GLU A 215 -13.90 -7.71 -16.44
CA GLU A 215 -12.45 -7.84 -16.67
C GLU A 215 -11.70 -8.14 -15.36
N GLN A 216 -11.98 -7.38 -14.30
CA GLN A 216 -11.37 -7.58 -12.99
C GLN A 216 -11.73 -8.94 -12.38
N PHE A 217 -12.98 -9.39 -12.54
CA PHE A 217 -13.41 -10.72 -12.09
C PHE A 217 -12.73 -11.86 -12.86
N MET A 218 -12.50 -11.70 -14.17
CA MET A 218 -11.85 -12.73 -15.00
C MET A 218 -10.33 -12.74 -14.91
N GLY A 219 -9.70 -11.63 -14.53
CA GLY A 219 -8.24 -11.50 -14.43
C GLY A 219 -7.59 -12.23 -13.25
N GLY A 220 -8.37 -12.66 -12.25
CA GLY A 220 -7.84 -13.34 -11.06
C GLY A 220 -7.72 -14.85 -11.25
N TYR A 221 -6.50 -15.40 -11.27
CA TYR A 221 -6.27 -16.84 -11.15
C TYR A 221 -6.60 -17.31 -9.72
N HIS A 222 -7.80 -17.87 -9.52
CA HIS A 222 -8.20 -18.53 -8.27
C HIS A 222 -9.22 -19.63 -8.59
N GLU A 223 -9.41 -20.58 -7.66
CA GLU A 223 -10.54 -21.50 -7.73
C GLU A 223 -11.84 -20.72 -7.54
N TRP A 224 -12.76 -20.87 -8.48
CA TRP A 224 -14.02 -20.15 -8.49
C TRP A 224 -14.98 -20.75 -7.47
N THR A 225 -15.39 -19.96 -6.48
CA THR A 225 -16.48 -20.33 -5.59
C THR A 225 -17.81 -20.34 -6.35
N GLU A 226 -18.85 -20.92 -5.76
CA GLU A 226 -20.18 -20.89 -6.38
C GLU A 226 -20.72 -19.45 -6.51
N THR A 227 -20.43 -18.60 -5.52
CA THR A 227 -20.77 -17.18 -5.54
C THR A 227 -20.02 -16.45 -6.66
N ASP A 228 -18.74 -16.76 -6.91
CA ASP A 228 -17.98 -16.16 -8.03
C ASP A 228 -18.59 -16.49 -9.40
N LYS A 229 -19.05 -17.73 -9.58
CA LYS A 229 -19.74 -18.14 -10.81
C LYS A 229 -21.05 -17.37 -11.00
N GLN A 230 -21.84 -17.22 -9.94
CA GLN A 230 -23.09 -16.45 -9.99
C GLN A 230 -22.83 -14.97 -10.29
N MET A 231 -21.79 -14.37 -9.69
CA MET A 231 -21.39 -12.99 -9.96
C MET A 231 -21.00 -12.81 -11.44
N LYS A 232 -20.22 -13.73 -12.00
CA LYS A 232 -19.90 -13.71 -13.44
C LYS A 232 -21.15 -13.80 -14.31
N THR A 233 -22.06 -14.73 -14.01
CA THR A 233 -23.32 -14.86 -14.78
C THR A 233 -24.10 -13.54 -14.79
N ILE A 234 -24.23 -12.87 -13.64
CA ILE A 234 -24.89 -11.56 -13.53
C ILE A 234 -24.22 -10.53 -14.43
N LEU A 235 -22.89 -10.48 -14.46
CA LEU A 235 -22.12 -9.50 -15.23
C LEU A 235 -22.10 -9.77 -16.74
N GLU A 236 -22.18 -11.04 -17.17
CA GLU A 236 -22.21 -11.43 -18.59
C GLU A 236 -23.56 -11.12 -19.25
N GLU A 237 -24.64 -11.15 -18.48
CA GLU A 237 -25.96 -10.76 -18.96
C GLU A 237 -25.97 -9.28 -19.39
N PRO A 238 -26.51 -8.94 -20.59
CA PRO A 238 -26.66 -7.56 -21.03
C PRO A 238 -27.49 -6.73 -20.05
N ASN A 239 -27.27 -5.41 -20.05
CA ASN A 239 -28.18 -4.52 -19.34
C ASN A 239 -29.54 -4.51 -20.05
N PRO A 240 -30.66 -4.56 -19.30
CA PRO A 240 -32.00 -4.50 -19.86
C PRO A 240 -32.29 -3.17 -20.56
#